data_AF-A0A1W6K1H5-F1
#
_entry.id   AF-A0A1W6K1H5-F1
#
_cell.length_a   1.000
_cell.length_b   1.000
_cell.length_c   1.000
_cell.angle_alpha   90.00
_cell.angle_beta   90.00
_cell.angle_gamma   90.00
#
_symmetry.space_group_name_H-M   'P 1'
#
loop_
_entity.id
_entity.type
_entity.pdbx_description
1 polymer ?
#
loop_
_entity_poly.entity_id
_entity_poly.type
_entity_poly.pdbx_seq_one_letter_code
_entity_poly.pdbx_strand_id
1 'polypeptide(L)'
;MAKIVGKYLVNAFSLNMLPDDNEAWYRLYIKRLSTKEFCDEIKSNVKNAIGHQSTIDLVNQLCNMNLTPNRIEIHLEFADPDDDSLESWKNVLYVIQVSLRLQEGKVLSTEELERLLNEGKIKLLKIEISDLMREADEELAEEEEGDEE
;
A
#
# COMPACT_ATOMS: atom_id res chain seq x y z
N MET A 1 -20.02 -5.65 4.99
CA MET A 1 -18.62 -5.20 4.94
C MET A 1 -18.42 -4.48 3.61
N ALA A 2 -17.75 -3.34 3.59
CA ALA A 2 -17.53 -2.63 2.33
C ALA A 2 -16.40 -3.33 1.57
N LYS A 3 -16.66 -3.66 0.30
CA LYS A 3 -15.65 -4.10 -0.68
C LYS A 3 -14.81 -2.89 -1.06
N ILE A 4 -13.50 -3.08 -1.19
CA ILE A 4 -12.59 -1.94 -1.19
C ILE A 4 -11.56 -2.05 -2.32
N VAL A 5 -11.86 -1.36 -3.43
CA VAL A 5 -10.92 -1.10 -4.52
C VAL A 5 -10.26 0.28 -4.32
N GLY A 6 -8.93 0.34 -4.45
CA GLY A 6 -8.16 1.58 -4.63
C GLY A 6 -6.87 1.69 -3.83
N LYS A 7 -6.37 2.94 -3.70
CA LYS A 7 -5.10 3.25 -3.05
C LYS A 7 -5.29 3.58 -1.57
N TYR A 8 -4.51 2.97 -0.68
CA TYR A 8 -4.60 3.19 0.77
C TYR A 8 -3.28 3.63 1.38
N LEU A 9 -3.36 4.52 2.36
CA LEU A 9 -2.25 4.89 3.22
C LEU A 9 -2.40 4.21 4.57
N VAL A 10 -1.42 3.39 4.93
CA VAL A 10 -1.42 2.58 6.17
C VAL A 10 -0.11 2.72 6.93
N ASN A 11 -0.13 2.42 8.22
CA ASN A 11 1.05 2.44 9.10
C ASN A 11 1.74 1.06 9.21
N ALA A 12 1.11 0.00 8.71
CA ALA A 12 1.65 -1.34 8.65
C ALA A 12 0.91 -2.16 7.58
N PHE A 13 1.55 -3.23 7.11
CA PHE A 13 0.90 -4.30 6.37
C PHE A 13 0.59 -5.46 7.31
N SER A 14 -0.58 -6.08 7.16
CA SER A 14 -1.01 -7.25 7.92
C SER A 14 -1.52 -8.32 6.96
N LEU A 15 -1.26 -9.60 7.24
CA LEU A 15 -1.81 -10.70 6.44
C LEU A 15 -3.35 -10.72 6.47
N ASN A 16 -3.98 -10.19 7.51
CA ASN A 16 -5.45 -10.03 7.58
C ASN A 16 -6.00 -9.03 6.55
N MET A 17 -5.12 -8.27 5.88
CA MET A 17 -5.53 -7.39 4.78
C MET A 17 -5.63 -8.15 3.46
N LEU A 18 -5.12 -9.38 3.36
CA LEU A 18 -5.25 -10.17 2.14
C LEU A 18 -6.72 -10.58 1.91
N PRO A 19 -7.13 -10.79 0.65
CA PRO A 19 -8.40 -11.41 0.31
C PRO A 19 -8.62 -12.70 1.11
N ASP A 20 -9.84 -12.96 1.57
CA ASP A 20 -10.18 -14.22 2.25
C ASP A 20 -10.49 -15.30 1.20
N ASP A 21 -9.43 -15.90 0.65
CA ASP A 21 -9.49 -16.97 -0.34
C ASP A 21 -8.54 -18.11 0.08
N ASN A 22 -9.11 -19.28 0.38
CA ASN A 22 -8.36 -20.42 0.89
C ASN A 22 -7.64 -21.22 -0.21
N GLU A 23 -7.90 -20.92 -1.48
CA GLU A 23 -7.32 -21.63 -2.62
C GLU A 23 -6.29 -20.76 -3.37
N ALA A 24 -6.29 -19.45 -3.13
CA ALA A 24 -5.40 -18.51 -3.78
C ALA A 24 -3.95 -18.57 -3.29
N TRP A 25 -3.01 -18.33 -4.20
CA TRP A 25 -1.60 -18.14 -3.90
C TRP A 25 -1.23 -16.67 -4.11
N TYR A 26 -0.85 -15.97 -3.04
CA TYR A 26 -0.55 -14.54 -3.11
C TYR A 26 0.91 -14.29 -3.51
N ARG A 27 1.11 -13.41 -4.51
CA ARG A 27 2.41 -12.79 -4.78
C ARG A 27 2.39 -11.35 -4.26
N LEU A 28 3.40 -10.99 -3.48
CA LEU A 28 3.56 -9.65 -2.91
C LEU A 28 4.71 -8.91 -3.59
N TYR A 29 4.38 -7.79 -4.25
CA TYR A 29 5.36 -6.88 -4.81
C TYR A 29 5.58 -5.73 -3.85
N ILE A 30 6.77 -5.66 -3.26
CA ILE A 30 7.11 -4.63 -2.27
C ILE A 30 8.24 -3.76 -2.83
N LYS A 31 7.95 -2.49 -3.10
CA LYS A 31 8.94 -1.50 -3.52
C LYS A 31 9.20 -0.50 -2.40
N ARG A 32 10.47 -0.26 -2.08
CA ARG A 32 10.86 0.88 -1.23
C ARG A 32 10.79 2.17 -2.05
N LEU A 33 10.13 3.18 -1.50
CA LEU A 33 10.02 4.51 -2.11
C LEU A 33 10.96 5.50 -1.42
N SER A 34 11.46 6.46 -2.19
CA SER A 34 12.02 7.69 -1.63
C SER A 34 10.91 8.53 -0.99
N THR A 35 11.28 9.49 -0.14
CA THR A 35 10.31 10.42 0.48
C THR A 35 9.50 11.17 -0.58
N LYS A 36 10.17 11.63 -1.64
CA LYS A 36 9.50 12.35 -2.74
C LYS A 36 8.47 11.46 -3.45
N GLU A 37 8.87 10.26 -3.89
CA GLU A 37 7.96 9.32 -4.55
C GLU A 37 6.76 8.98 -3.66
N PHE A 38 7.00 8.69 -2.39
CA PHE A 38 5.93 8.38 -1.44
C PHE A 38 4.95 9.54 -1.29
N CYS A 39 5.46 10.77 -1.08
CA CYS A 39 4.61 11.95 -0.91
C CYS A 39 3.84 12.31 -2.18
N ASP A 40 4.43 12.14 -3.36
CA ASP A 40 3.78 12.40 -4.64
C ASP A 40 2.60 11.43 -4.87
N GLU A 41 2.80 10.14 -4.54
CA GLU A 41 1.78 9.11 -4.70
C GLU A 41 0.59 9.29 -3.75
N ILE A 42 0.84 9.57 -2.46
CA ILE A 42 -0.24 9.66 -1.46
C ILE A 42 -1.08 10.94 -1.57
N LYS A 43 -0.59 11.97 -2.27
CA LYS A 43 -1.36 13.19 -2.54
C LYS A 43 -2.44 12.98 -3.59
N SER A 44 -2.33 11.92 -4.41
CA SER A 44 -3.27 11.61 -5.48
C SER A 44 -4.24 10.50 -5.05
N ASN A 45 -5.44 10.89 -4.61
CA ASN A 45 -6.58 9.98 -4.35
C ASN A 45 -6.28 8.76 -3.43
N VAL A 46 -5.41 8.93 -2.43
CA VAL A 46 -5.21 7.89 -1.40
C VAL A 46 -6.27 8.00 -0.30
N LYS A 47 -6.80 6.86 0.13
CA LYS A 47 -7.65 6.78 1.32
C LYS A 47 -6.79 6.52 2.54
N ASN A 48 -6.84 7.42 3.51
CA ASN A 48 -6.11 7.26 4.77
C ASN A 48 -6.76 6.18 5.65
N ALA A 49 -5.95 5.28 6.20
CA ALA A 49 -6.34 4.26 7.17
C ALA A 49 -5.39 4.19 8.38
N ILE A 50 -4.58 5.23 8.59
CA ILE A 50 -3.70 5.34 9.75
C ILE A 50 -4.54 5.75 10.97
N GLY A 51 -4.63 4.86 11.97
CA GLY A 51 -5.37 5.11 13.20
C GLY A 51 -4.57 5.81 14.33
N HIS A 52 -3.24 5.90 14.24
CA HIS A 52 -2.40 6.49 15.27
C HIS A 52 -2.03 7.94 14.95
N GLN A 53 -2.29 8.86 15.88
CA GLN A 53 -2.00 10.29 15.74
C GLN A 53 -0.52 10.57 15.45
N SER A 54 0.41 9.89 16.15
CA SER A 54 1.85 10.11 15.95
C SER A 54 2.33 9.77 14.53
N THR A 55 1.72 8.78 13.89
CA THR A 55 2.03 8.45 12.48
C THR A 55 1.38 9.44 11.52
N ILE A 56 0.18 9.95 11.83
CA ILE A 56 -0.46 11.02 11.07
C ILE A 56 0.39 12.29 11.10
N ASP A 57 0.85 12.70 12.28
CA ASP A 57 1.70 13.88 12.46
C ASP A 57 2.99 13.75 11.64
N LEU A 58 3.60 12.55 11.66
CA LEU A 58 4.76 12.23 10.84
C LEU A 58 4.49 12.38 9.34
N VAL A 59 3.40 11.83 8.82
CA VAL A 59 3.05 11.94 7.39
C VAL A 59 2.74 13.39 7.02
N ASN A 60 1.99 14.10 7.86
CA ASN A 60 1.65 15.51 7.66
C ASN A 60 2.92 16.36 7.59
N GLN A 61 3.89 16.10 8.46
CA GLN A 61 5.18 16.78 8.46
C GLN A 61 6.03 16.42 7.22
N LEU A 62 6.13 15.14 6.88
CA LEU A 62 6.95 14.66 5.75
C LEU A 62 6.42 15.14 4.40
N CYS A 63 5.10 15.08 4.21
CA CYS A 63 4.48 15.30 2.90
C CYS A 63 3.73 16.63 2.80
N ASN A 64 3.74 17.45 3.85
CA ASN A 64 2.98 18.69 3.96
C ASN A 64 1.49 18.46 3.67
N MET A 65 0.88 17.57 4.46
CA MET A 65 -0.53 17.19 4.38
C MET A 65 -1.27 17.56 5.67
N ASN A 66 -2.60 17.46 5.66
CA ASN A 66 -3.44 17.70 6.82
C ASN A 66 -4.42 16.54 7.04
N LEU A 67 -3.86 15.34 7.18
CA LEU A 67 -4.60 14.12 7.47
C LEU A 67 -5.02 14.11 8.95
N THR A 68 -6.13 13.44 9.23
CA THR A 68 -6.59 13.11 10.60
C THR A 68 -6.59 11.60 10.77
N PRO A 69 -6.44 11.06 12.00
CA PRO A 69 -6.52 9.62 12.21
C PRO A 69 -7.81 9.03 11.67
N ASN A 70 -7.70 7.91 10.97
CA ASN A 70 -8.83 7.16 10.47
C ASN A 70 -8.56 5.67 10.66
N ARG A 71 -9.13 5.07 11.69
CA ARG A 71 -8.96 3.65 11.99
C ARG A 71 -10.05 2.85 11.29
N ILE A 72 -9.72 2.34 10.12
CA ILE A 72 -10.57 1.42 9.35
C ILE A 72 -9.84 0.11 9.15
N GLU A 73 -10.60 -0.97 9.09
CA GLU A 73 -10.08 -2.26 8.64
C GLU A 73 -10.01 -2.25 7.11
N ILE A 74 -8.93 -2.79 6.56
CA ILE A 74 -8.71 -2.91 5.11
C ILE A 74 -8.71 -4.39 4.79
N HIS A 75 -9.54 -4.77 3.83
CA HIS A 75 -9.43 -6.03 3.11
C HIS A 75 -9.20 -5.69 1.63
N LEU A 76 -8.09 -6.18 1.10
CA LEU A 76 -7.72 -6.04 -0.30
C LEU A 76 -8.53 -7.05 -1.13
N GLU A 77 -8.69 -6.76 -2.41
CA GLU A 77 -9.23 -7.68 -3.41
C GLU A 77 -8.15 -7.98 -4.45
N PHE A 78 -8.24 -9.13 -5.12
CA PHE A 78 -7.50 -9.32 -6.35
C PHE A 78 -8.04 -8.39 -7.43
N ALA A 79 -7.19 -7.99 -8.37
CA ALA A 79 -7.69 -7.37 -9.60
C ALA A 79 -8.66 -8.34 -10.27
N ASP A 80 -9.79 -7.84 -10.77
CA ASP A 80 -10.71 -8.65 -11.56
C ASP A 80 -10.21 -8.65 -13.01
N PRO A 81 -9.75 -9.80 -13.56
CA PRO A 81 -9.19 -9.87 -14.89
C PRO A 81 -10.23 -9.62 -15.98
N ASP A 82 -11.51 -9.87 -15.70
CA ASP A 82 -12.62 -9.61 -16.64
C ASP A 82 -13.13 -8.15 -16.58
N ASP A 83 -12.65 -7.36 -15.61
CA ASP A 83 -12.98 -5.95 -15.47
C ASP A 83 -11.89 -5.08 -16.09
N ASP A 84 -11.99 -4.91 -17.40
CA ASP A 84 -11.13 -4.05 -18.23
C ASP A 84 -11.17 -2.56 -17.87
N SER A 85 -11.90 -2.17 -16.81
CA SER A 85 -11.80 -0.82 -16.29
C SER A 85 -10.42 -0.61 -15.65
N LEU A 86 -9.69 0.39 -16.14
CA LEU A 86 -8.36 0.81 -15.65
C LEU A 86 -8.30 1.10 -14.13
N GLU A 87 -9.44 1.15 -13.45
CA GLU A 87 -9.57 1.39 -12.01
C GLU A 87 -9.60 0.09 -11.17
N SER A 88 -10.00 -1.05 -11.74
CA SER A 88 -10.17 -2.33 -11.00
C SER A 88 -8.86 -3.07 -10.69
N TRP A 89 -7.73 -2.63 -11.26
CA TRP A 89 -6.47 -3.38 -11.19
C TRP A 89 -5.48 -2.93 -10.11
N LYS A 90 -5.80 -1.91 -9.29
CA LYS A 90 -4.78 -1.26 -8.45
C LYS A 90 -5.20 -1.09 -7.01
N ASN A 91 -5.32 -2.22 -6.32
CA ASN A 91 -5.21 -2.26 -4.86
C ASN A 91 -3.76 -2.03 -4.46
N VAL A 92 -3.43 -0.78 -4.15
CA VAL A 92 -2.08 -0.36 -3.78
C VAL A 92 -2.08 0.11 -2.34
N LEU A 93 -1.19 -0.46 -1.53
CA LEU A 93 -0.91 0.04 -0.20
C LEU A 93 0.35 0.88 -0.21
N TYR A 94 0.23 2.13 0.26
CA TYR A 94 1.36 2.97 0.63
C TYR A 94 1.56 2.84 2.14
N VAL A 95 2.64 2.18 2.53
CA VAL A 95 2.93 1.86 3.92
C VAL A 95 4.02 2.79 4.44
N ILE A 96 3.74 3.49 5.54
CA ILE A 96 4.77 4.14 6.36
C ILE A 96 5.00 3.32 7.63
N GLN A 97 6.04 2.50 7.62
CA GLN A 97 6.41 1.65 8.73
C GLN A 97 7.47 2.35 9.60
N VAL A 98 7.16 2.53 10.89
CA VAL A 98 8.08 3.07 11.89
C VAL A 98 8.51 1.93 12.82
N SER A 99 9.80 1.63 12.88
CA SER A 99 10.35 0.50 13.66
C SER A 99 10.53 0.80 15.15
N LEU A 100 10.26 2.04 15.56
CA LEU A 100 10.35 2.51 16.94
C LEU A 100 9.02 3.12 17.36
N ARG A 101 8.73 3.06 18.66
CA ARG A 101 7.56 3.74 19.19
C ARG A 101 7.84 5.25 19.26
N LEU A 102 7.11 6.01 18.45
CA LEU A 102 7.09 7.47 18.56
C LEU A 102 6.35 7.86 19.85
N GLN A 103 6.89 8.82 20.59
CA GLN A 103 6.19 9.42 21.72
C GLN A 103 5.00 10.24 21.19
N GLU A 104 3.85 10.12 21.84
CA GLU A 104 2.67 10.91 21.47
C GLU A 104 2.95 12.40 21.68
N GLY A 105 2.56 13.22 20.71
CA GLY A 105 2.81 14.66 20.72
C GLY A 105 4.27 15.06 20.43
N LYS A 106 5.19 14.12 20.20
CA LYS A 106 6.56 14.46 19.80
C LYS A 106 6.57 14.90 18.33
N VAL A 107 6.88 16.17 18.12
CA VAL A 107 7.25 16.71 16.81
C VAL A 107 8.74 16.42 16.58
N LEU A 108 9.05 15.73 15.49
CA LEU A 108 10.45 15.44 15.12
C LEU A 108 11.05 16.66 14.43
N SER A 109 12.34 16.94 14.62
CA SER A 109 13.02 17.91 13.75
C SER A 109 13.28 17.33 12.36
N THR A 110 13.59 18.19 11.38
CA THR A 110 14.00 17.74 10.04
C THR A 110 15.22 16.82 10.11
N GLU A 111 16.21 17.15 10.94
CA GLU A 111 17.41 16.33 11.13
C GLU A 111 17.09 14.98 11.78
N GLU A 112 16.15 14.94 12.74
CA GLU A 112 15.70 13.68 13.33
C GLU A 112 15.01 12.79 12.29
N LEU A 113 14.14 13.36 11.46
CA LEU A 113 13.45 12.64 10.39
C LEU A 113 14.41 12.04 9.38
N GLU A 114 15.34 12.85 8.87
CA GLU A 114 16.36 12.42 7.92
C GLU A 114 17.20 11.28 8.49
N ARG A 115 17.64 11.42 9.75
CA ARG A 115 18.37 10.35 10.43
C ARG A 115 17.55 9.06 10.52
N LEU A 116 16.28 9.13 10.91
CA LEU A 116 15.43 7.94 11.03
C LEU A 116 15.16 7.27 9.67
N LEU A 117 15.02 8.04 8.60
CA LEU A 117 14.90 7.52 7.23
C LEU A 117 16.19 6.84 6.77
N ASN A 118 17.34 7.49 6.99
CA ASN A 118 18.66 6.99 6.61
C ASN A 118 19.06 5.73 7.38
N GLU A 119 18.73 5.66 8.67
CA GLU A 119 18.93 4.47 9.52
C GLU A 119 17.92 3.34 9.21
N GLY A 120 16.96 3.57 8.30
CA GLY A 120 15.93 2.58 7.95
C GLY A 120 14.91 2.33 9.06
N LYS A 121 14.84 3.21 10.06
CA LYS A 121 13.84 3.17 11.14
C LYS A 121 12.47 3.65 10.69
N ILE A 122 12.44 4.46 9.63
CA ILE A 122 11.22 4.75 8.87
C ILE A 122 11.40 4.13 7.48
N LYS A 123 10.42 3.32 7.06
CA LYS A 123 10.36 2.74 5.73
C LYS A 123 9.09 3.21 5.03
N LEU A 124 9.26 3.69 3.81
CA LEU A 124 8.18 4.10 2.92
C LEU A 124 8.09 3.04 1.83
N LEU A 125 6.96 2.35 1.74
CA LEU A 125 6.77 1.20 0.86
C LEU A 125 5.54 1.39 -0.01
N LYS A 126 5.60 0.84 -1.22
CA LYS A 126 4.45 0.51 -2.05
C LYS A 126 4.29 -1.01 -2.04
N ILE A 127 3.08 -1.50 -1.76
CA ILE A 127 2.75 -2.92 -1.82
C ILE A 127 1.61 -3.12 -2.80
N GLU A 128 1.79 -4.08 -3.70
CA GLU A 128 0.81 -4.59 -4.66
C GLU A 128 0.69 -6.11 -4.45
N ILE A 129 -0.51 -6.64 -4.67
CA ILE A 129 -0.82 -8.06 -4.53
C ILE A 129 -1.36 -8.61 -5.85
N SER A 130 -1.04 -9.86 -6.16
CA SER A 130 -1.66 -10.59 -7.27
C SER A 130 -1.88 -12.06 -6.91
N ASP A 131 -2.75 -12.72 -7.67
CA ASP A 131 -3.03 -14.15 -7.56
C ASP A 131 -2.16 -14.92 -8.58
N LEU A 132 -1.28 -15.76 -8.05
CA LEU A 132 -0.30 -16.52 -8.83
C LEU A 132 -0.94 -17.52 -9.80
N MET A 133 -2.08 -18.11 -9.42
CA MET A 133 -2.71 -19.16 -10.24
C MET A 133 -3.44 -18.55 -11.44
N ARG A 134 -4.09 -17.39 -11.26
CA ARG A 134 -4.74 -16.65 -12.35
C ARG A 134 -3.74 -16.15 -13.39
N GLU A 135 -2.59 -15.63 -12.96
CA GLU A 135 -1.52 -15.18 -13.89
C GLU A 135 -1.03 -16.33 -14.79
N ALA A 136 -0.92 -17.55 -14.26
CA ALA A 136 -0.46 -18.71 -15.04
C ALA A 136 -1.48 -19.19 -16.07
N ASP A 137 -2.78 -19.12 -15.73
CA ASP A 137 -3.86 -19.48 -16.65
C ASP A 137 -3.97 -18.46 -17.80
N GLU A 138 -3.73 -17.18 -17.53
CA GLU A 138 -3.68 -16.10 -18.54
C GLU A 138 -2.50 -16.25 -19.52
N GLU A 139 -1.28 -16.49 -19.01
CA GLU A 139 -0.09 -16.70 -19.85
C GLU A 139 -0.26 -17.90 -20.80
N LEU A 140 -0.88 -18.99 -20.32
CA LEU A 140 -1.17 -20.17 -21.15
C LEU A 140 -2.23 -19.89 -22.23
N ALA A 141 -3.25 -19.09 -21.92
CA ALA A 141 -4.28 -18.73 -22.88
C ALA A 141 -3.73 -17.84 -24.02
N GLU A 142 -2.84 -16.89 -23.70
CA GLU A 142 -2.19 -16.04 -24.71
C GLU A 142 -1.24 -16.83 -25.63
N GLU A 143 -0.59 -17.88 -25.12
CA GLU A 143 0.26 -18.78 -25.92
C GLU A 143 -0.56 -19.65 -26.90
N GLU A 144 -1.74 -20.14 -26.48
CA GLU A 144 -2.61 -20.96 -27.34
C GLU A 144 -3.27 -20.14 -28.48
N GLU A 145 -3.58 -18.86 -28.27
CA GLU A 145 -4.13 -17.98 -29.31
C GLU A 145 -3.07 -17.50 -30.32
N GLY A 146 -1.79 -17.44 -29.94
CA GLY A 146 -0.68 -17.03 -30.80
C GLY A 146 -0.21 -18.07 -31.82
N ASP A 147 -0.61 -19.34 -31.64
CA ASP A 147 -0.24 -20.47 -32.53
C ASP A 147 -1.30 -20.77 -33.62
N GLU A 148 -2.41 -20.02 -33.67
CA GLU A 148 -3.48 -20.17 -34.68
C GLU A 148 -3.41 -19.19 -35.89
N GLU A 149 -2.35 -18.37 -36.04
CA GLU A 149 -2.13 -17.46 -37.21
C GLU A 149 -1.19 -17.97 -38.31
#